data_AF-A0A921DJ74-F1
#
_entry.id   AF-A0A921DJ74-F1
#
_cell.length_a   1.000
_cell.length_b   1.000
_cell.length_c   1.000
_cell.angle_alpha   90.00
_cell.angle_beta   90.00
_cell.angle_gamma   90.00
#
_symmetry.space_group_name_H-M   'P 1'
#
loop_
_entity.id
_entity.type
_entity.pdbx_description
1 polymer ?
#
loop_
_entity_poly.entity_id
_entity_poly.type
_entity_poly.pdbx_seq_one_letter_code
_entity_poly.pdbx_strand_id
1 'polypeptide(L)'
;MAEDTTKKDEVALVIPDETKEKYPDLVQKIINSKSMNNSERNYWLQVLPVMTEEQVKELQDILDTEIRKLKEIDEKYSKMEAAAAAKGGKKPAVELSKEDIAKMDAEKIAKRKVRADAERKAQEENSAEDILSQLDF
;
A
#
# COMPACT_ATOMS: atom_id res chain seq x y z
N MET A 1 1.68 -23.81 5.68
CA MET A 1 1.77 -23.10 6.97
C MET A 1 1.72 -21.62 6.65
N ALA A 2 0.57 -20.97 6.85
CA ALA A 2 0.48 -19.52 6.76
C ALA A 2 0.78 -19.01 8.17
N GLU A 3 1.90 -18.31 8.32
CA GLU A 3 2.26 -17.69 9.59
C GLU A 3 1.28 -16.56 9.90
N ASP A 4 0.63 -16.72 11.04
CA ASP A 4 -0.31 -15.83 11.70
C ASP A 4 0.38 -14.50 12.05
N THR A 5 0.12 -13.45 11.27
CA THR A 5 0.68 -12.10 11.48
C THR A 5 -0.12 -11.26 12.48
N THR A 6 -1.04 -11.84 13.25
CA THR A 6 -2.08 -11.09 13.98
C THR A 6 -1.77 -10.81 15.46
N LYS A 7 -0.61 -11.22 15.98
CA LYS A 7 -0.29 -11.14 17.43
C LYS A 7 0.62 -9.97 17.88
N LYS A 8 0.82 -8.92 17.08
CA LYS A 8 1.79 -7.85 17.43
C LYS A 8 1.19 -6.66 18.21
N ASP A 9 -0.14 -6.56 18.30
CA ASP A 9 -0.83 -5.37 18.84
C ASP A 9 -1.41 -5.51 20.26
N GLU A 10 -1.30 -6.68 20.91
CA GLU A 10 -1.92 -6.95 22.23
C GLU A 10 -1.14 -6.39 23.45
N VAL A 11 0.01 -5.73 23.24
CA VAL A 11 0.76 -5.19 24.38
C VAL A 11 0.07 -3.94 24.92
N ALA A 12 -0.36 -3.99 26.18
CA ALA A 12 -0.91 -2.83 26.87
C ALA A 12 0.15 -1.72 27.00
N LEU A 13 -0.27 -0.47 26.78
CA LEU A 13 0.60 0.70 26.93
C LEU A 13 0.85 0.97 28.42
N VAL A 14 2.13 1.04 28.81
CA VAL A 14 2.57 1.35 30.17
C VAL A 14 3.37 2.64 30.13
N ILE A 15 2.88 3.66 30.81
CA ILE A 15 3.51 4.98 30.87
C ILE A 15 4.12 5.13 32.28
N PRO A 16 5.46 5.17 32.41
CA PRO A 16 6.09 5.45 33.69
C PRO A 16 5.74 6.85 34.19
N ASP A 17 5.47 7.01 35.49
CA ASP A 17 5.13 8.31 36.09
C ASP A 17 6.24 9.36 35.85
N GLU A 18 7.50 8.96 35.98
CA GLU A 18 8.65 9.85 35.73
C GLU A 18 8.68 10.39 34.30
N THR A 19 8.41 9.54 33.30
CA THR A 19 8.34 9.96 31.88
C THR A 19 7.18 10.91 31.65
N LYS A 20 6.03 10.65 32.29
CA LYS A 20 4.83 11.49 32.19
C LYS A 20 5.03 12.86 32.82
N GLU A 21 5.75 12.95 33.93
CA GLU A 21 6.06 14.20 34.61
C GLU A 21 7.12 15.02 33.87
N LYS A 22 8.20 14.38 33.40
CA LYS A 22 9.30 15.09 32.71
C LYS A 22 8.96 15.50 31.28
N TYR A 23 8.24 14.66 30.53
CA TYR A 23 8.04 14.84 29.09
C TYR A 23 6.57 14.67 28.66
N PRO A 24 5.61 15.40 29.24
CA PRO A 24 4.18 15.20 28.97
C PRO A 24 3.81 15.38 27.50
N ASP A 25 4.41 16.35 26.81
CA ASP A 25 4.14 16.64 25.39
C ASP A 25 4.67 15.51 24.48
N LEU A 26 5.87 15.01 24.76
CA LEU A 26 6.49 13.95 23.96
C LEU A 26 5.78 12.60 24.16
N VAL A 27 5.31 12.32 25.37
CA VAL A 27 4.47 11.16 25.66
C VAL A 27 3.21 11.18 24.79
N GLN A 28 2.55 12.34 24.66
CA GLN A 28 1.40 12.47 23.77
C GLN A 28 1.77 12.23 22.30
N LYS A 29 2.90 12.74 21.83
CA LYS A 29 3.36 12.51 20.45
C LYS A 29 3.67 11.04 20.19
N ILE A 30 4.30 10.33 21.13
CA ILE A 30 4.62 8.89 21.01
C ILE A 30 3.34 8.05 20.96
N ILE A 31 2.37 8.33 21.84
CA ILE A 31 1.09 7.60 21.88
C ILE A 31 0.29 7.81 20.59
N ASN A 32 0.31 9.03 20.04
CA ASN A 32 -0.44 9.39 18.83
C ASN A 32 0.32 9.12 17.52
N SER A 33 1.61 8.73 17.57
CA SER A 33 2.38 8.43 16.36
C SER A 33 1.78 7.23 15.64
N LYS A 34 1.60 7.39 14.32
CA LYS A 34 1.09 6.35 13.43
C LYS A 34 2.21 5.43 12.96
N SER A 35 3.47 5.85 13.09
CA SER A 35 4.65 5.06 12.72
C SER A 35 5.06 4.03 13.78
N MET A 36 4.46 4.04 14.97
CA MET A 36 4.84 3.16 16.08
C MET A 36 3.70 2.24 16.52
N ASN A 37 4.01 0.98 16.82
CA ASN A 37 3.09 0.04 17.49
C ASN A 37 3.21 0.13 19.02
N ASN A 38 2.33 -0.55 19.77
CA ASN A 38 2.32 -0.48 21.23
C ASN A 38 3.63 -0.96 21.89
N SER A 39 4.31 -1.96 21.30
CA SER A 39 5.59 -2.44 21.80
C SER A 39 6.68 -1.37 21.66
N GLU A 40 6.75 -0.71 20.50
CA GLU A 40 7.69 0.38 20.23
C GLU A 40 7.40 1.59 21.11
N ARG A 41 6.12 1.96 21.29
CA ARG A 41 5.74 3.05 22.19
C ARG A 41 6.21 2.77 23.62
N ASN A 42 5.99 1.57 24.13
CA ASN A 42 6.45 1.17 25.46
C ASN A 42 7.98 1.26 25.59
N TYR A 43 8.71 0.78 24.57
CA TYR A 43 10.17 0.90 24.55
C TYR A 43 10.62 2.36 24.65
N TRP A 44 10.08 3.24 23.81
CA TRP A 44 10.44 4.67 23.85
C TRP A 44 10.07 5.34 25.18
N LEU A 45 8.92 5.00 25.76
CA LEU A 45 8.48 5.52 27.06
C LEU A 45 9.39 5.08 28.22
N GLN A 46 9.98 3.88 28.13
CA GLN A 46 10.93 3.35 29.11
C GLN A 46 12.34 3.91 28.93
N VAL A 47 12.76 4.21 27.69
CA VAL A 47 14.09 4.75 27.38
C VAL A 47 14.15 6.26 27.58
N LEU A 48 13.02 6.97 27.46
CA LEU A 48 12.95 8.43 27.62
C LEU A 48 13.68 9.01 28.84
N PRO A 49 13.56 8.43 30.06
CA PRO A 49 14.25 8.93 31.24
C PRO A 49 15.77 8.84 31.20
N VAL A 50 16.33 7.92 30.41
CA VAL A 50 17.77 7.69 30.28
C VAL A 50 18.39 8.34 29.05
N MET A 51 17.58 8.97 28.18
CA MET A 51 18.08 9.72 27.03
C MET A 51 18.70 11.06 27.46
N THR A 52 19.70 11.51 26.70
CA THR A 52 20.25 12.87 26.85
C THR A 52 19.29 13.91 26.26
N GLU A 53 19.44 15.17 26.67
CA GLU A 53 18.62 16.27 26.14
C GLU A 53 18.71 16.40 24.61
N GLU A 54 19.90 16.12 24.04
CA GLU A 54 20.10 16.14 22.58
C GLU A 54 19.30 15.02 21.89
N GLN A 55 19.34 13.79 22.43
CA GLN A 55 18.58 12.66 21.90
C GLN A 55 17.06 12.89 22.03
N VAL A 56 16.61 13.46 23.14
CA VAL A 56 15.20 13.85 23.33
C VAL A 56 14.79 14.86 22.27
N LYS A 57 15.62 15.86 21.99
CA LYS A 57 15.37 16.87 20.97
C LYS A 57 15.32 16.27 19.56
N GLU A 58 16.22 15.36 19.22
CA GLU A 58 16.17 14.65 17.93
C GLU A 58 14.89 13.82 17.79
N LEU A 59 14.51 13.07 18.82
CA LEU A 59 13.25 12.32 18.81
C LEU A 59 12.05 13.25 18.63
N GLN A 60 12.04 14.39 19.30
CA GLN A 60 11.00 15.40 19.16
C GLN A 60 10.93 15.92 17.71
N ASP A 61 12.05 16.28 17.10
CA ASP A 61 12.09 16.78 15.70
C ASP A 61 11.59 15.73 14.69
N ILE A 62 11.94 14.46 14.91
CA ILE A 62 11.46 13.34 14.09
C ILE A 62 9.93 13.24 14.16
N LEU A 63 9.37 13.26 15.37
CA LEU A 63 7.91 13.16 15.58
C LEU A 63 7.17 14.40 15.06
N ASP A 64 7.73 15.59 15.24
CA ASP A 64 7.17 16.82 14.66
C ASP A 64 7.18 16.80 13.13
N THR A 65 8.24 16.29 12.53
CA THR A 65 8.33 16.10 11.09
C THR A 65 7.34 15.07 10.59
N GLU A 66 7.12 13.96 11.31
CA GLU A 66 6.08 12.97 11.01
C GLU A 66 4.70 13.63 10.96
N ILE A 67 4.32 14.34 12.03
CA ILE A 67 3.02 15.01 12.14
C ILE A 67 2.83 16.03 11.01
N ARG A 68 3.85 16.86 10.73
CA ARG A 68 3.80 17.84 9.64
C ARG A 68 3.58 17.17 8.29
N LYS A 69 4.35 16.12 7.98
CA LYS A 69 4.22 15.39 6.71
C LYS A 69 2.84 14.74 6.56
N LEU A 70 2.32 14.14 7.64
CA LEU A 70 0.97 13.57 7.64
C LEU A 70 -0.10 14.65 7.39
N LYS A 71 0.02 15.81 8.02
CA LYS A 71 -0.89 16.94 7.78
C LYS A 71 -0.81 17.46 6.35
N GLU A 72 0.40 17.59 5.78
CA GLU A 72 0.59 18.00 4.38
C GLU A 72 -0.03 17.00 3.40
N ILE A 73 0.05 15.71 3.71
CA ILE A 73 -0.60 14.65 2.93
C ILE A 73 -2.12 14.81 3.02
N ASP A 74 -2.68 14.91 4.23
CA ASP A 74 -4.13 15.07 4.44
C ASP A 74 -4.68 16.32 3.73
N GLU A 75 -3.97 17.45 3.80
CA GLU A 75 -4.35 18.68 3.09
C GLU A 75 -4.32 18.50 1.57
N LYS A 76 -3.31 17.80 1.02
CA LYS A 76 -3.23 17.52 -0.42
C LYS A 76 -4.38 16.63 -0.87
N TYR A 77 -4.69 15.57 -0.12
CA TYR A 77 -5.82 14.68 -0.42
C TYR A 77 -7.16 15.41 -0.31
N SER A 78 -7.36 16.21 0.73
CA SER A 78 -8.58 17.00 0.90
C SER A 78 -8.77 18.03 -0.22
N LYS A 79 -7.69 18.74 -0.63
CA LYS A 79 -7.74 19.66 -1.78
C LYS A 79 -8.04 18.93 -3.09
N MET A 80 -7.48 17.73 -3.29
CA MET A 80 -7.77 16.92 -4.47
C MET A 80 -9.23 16.45 -4.49
N GLU A 81 -9.77 16.03 -3.35
CA GLU A 81 -11.17 15.63 -3.20
C GLU A 81 -12.12 16.82 -3.45
N ALA A 82 -11.83 17.98 -2.86
CA ALA A 82 -12.59 19.20 -3.09
C ALA A 82 -12.54 19.64 -4.56
N ALA A 83 -11.39 19.53 -5.23
CA ALA A 83 -11.24 19.83 -6.64
C ALA A 83 -12.00 18.84 -7.54
N ALA A 84 -12.05 17.56 -7.17
CA ALA A 84 -12.84 16.55 -7.87
C ALA A 84 -14.35 16.81 -7.73
N ALA A 85 -14.80 17.14 -6.51
CA ALA A 85 -16.20 17.49 -6.23
C ALA A 85 -16.64 18.78 -6.95
N ALA A 86 -15.79 19.82 -6.97
CA ALA A 86 -16.09 21.09 -7.63
C ALA A 86 -16.18 20.98 -9.16
N LYS A 87 -15.52 19.99 -9.76
CA LYS A 87 -15.59 19.71 -11.22
C LYS A 87 -16.75 18.78 -11.61
N GLY A 88 -17.68 18.48 -10.71
CA GLY A 88 -18.76 17.52 -10.95
C GLY A 88 -18.24 16.08 -11.16
N GLY A 89 -16.98 15.82 -10.80
CA GLY A 89 -16.31 14.56 -11.03
C GLY A 89 -16.70 13.55 -9.95
N LYS A 90 -17.31 12.44 -10.39
CA LYS A 90 -17.38 11.21 -9.59
C LYS A 90 -16.00 10.92 -8.98
N LYS A 91 -15.98 10.49 -7.72
CA LYS A 91 -14.82 9.99 -6.97
C LYS A 91 -13.88 9.20 -7.89
N PRO A 92 -12.54 9.21 -7.71
CA PRO A 92 -11.69 8.19 -8.31
C PRO A 92 -11.85 6.86 -7.55
N ALA A 93 -13.09 6.36 -7.45
CA ALA A 93 -13.28 4.94 -7.47
C ALA A 93 -13.05 4.55 -8.92
N VAL A 94 -12.12 3.63 -9.18
CA VAL A 94 -12.14 2.89 -10.45
C VAL A 94 -13.41 2.04 -10.41
N GLU A 95 -14.56 2.68 -10.61
CA GLU A 95 -15.82 2.02 -10.85
C GLU A 95 -15.84 1.81 -12.36
N LEU A 96 -15.13 0.76 -12.80
CA LEU A 96 -15.19 0.28 -14.17
C LEU A 96 -16.68 0.17 -14.53
N SER A 97 -17.14 0.99 -15.47
CA SER A 97 -18.53 0.94 -15.89
C SER A 97 -18.79 -0.46 -16.47
N LYS A 98 -20.05 -0.92 -16.43
CA LYS A 98 -20.42 -2.21 -17.06
C LYS A 98 -19.98 -2.28 -18.53
N GLU A 99 -19.93 -1.14 -19.22
CA GLU A 99 -19.47 -1.03 -20.60
C GLU A 99 -17.95 -1.18 -20.72
N ASP A 100 -17.17 -0.67 -19.77
CA ASP A 100 -15.70 -0.85 -19.76
C ASP A 100 -15.32 -2.30 -19.49
N ILE A 101 -16.02 -2.97 -18.58
CA ILE A 101 -15.84 -4.40 -18.31
C ILE A 101 -16.18 -5.23 -19.56
N ALA A 102 -17.31 -4.92 -20.22
CA ALA A 102 -17.72 -5.60 -21.44
C ALA A 102 -16.72 -5.43 -22.59
N LYS A 103 -16.10 -4.24 -22.72
CA LYS A 103 -15.05 -3.99 -23.73
C LYS A 103 -13.78 -4.78 -23.43
N MET A 104 -13.35 -4.86 -22.18
CA MET A 104 -12.17 -5.66 -21.80
C MET A 104 -12.40 -7.16 -22.03
N ASP A 105 -13.60 -7.67 -21.73
CA ASP A 105 -13.94 -9.07 -21.99
C ASP A 105 -14.01 -9.36 -23.49
N ALA A 106 -14.60 -8.46 -24.28
CA ALA A 106 -14.63 -8.58 -25.74
C ALA A 106 -13.20 -8.60 -26.34
N GLU A 107 -12.30 -7.73 -25.87
CA GLU A 107 -10.92 -7.68 -26.36
C GLU A 107 -10.13 -8.94 -25.96
N LYS A 108 -10.32 -9.46 -24.74
CA LYS A 108 -9.69 -10.72 -24.31
C LYS A 108 -10.19 -11.91 -25.12
N ILE A 109 -11.48 -11.97 -25.44
CA ILE A 109 -12.06 -13.02 -26.27
C ILE A 109 -11.53 -12.93 -27.71
N ALA A 110 -11.44 -11.73 -28.28
CA ALA A 110 -10.89 -11.52 -29.61
C ALA A 110 -9.42 -11.94 -29.70
N LYS A 111 -8.57 -11.52 -28.74
CA LYS A 111 -7.15 -11.92 -28.68
C LYS A 111 -6.97 -13.43 -28.55
N ARG A 112 -7.81 -14.10 -27.73
CA ARG A 112 -7.77 -15.57 -27.60
C ARG A 112 -8.13 -16.28 -28.89
N LYS A 113 -9.12 -15.80 -29.64
CA LYS A 113 -9.50 -16.37 -30.94
C LYS A 113 -8.42 -16.19 -31.99
N VAL A 114 -7.81 -15.00 -32.08
CA VAL A 114 -6.71 -14.73 -33.03
C VAL A 114 -5.51 -15.63 -32.72
N ARG A 115 -5.17 -15.79 -31.44
CA ARG A 115 -4.06 -16.64 -31.03
C ARG A 115 -4.32 -18.13 -31.32
N ALA A 116 -5.54 -18.61 -31.04
CA ALA A 116 -5.92 -19.99 -31.34
C ALA A 116 -5.95 -20.28 -32.85
N ASP A 117 -6.39 -19.33 -33.68
CA ASP A 117 -6.37 -19.48 -35.15
C ASP A 117 -4.93 -19.46 -35.70
N ALA A 118 -4.07 -18.61 -35.15
CA ALA A 118 -2.65 -18.58 -35.51
C ALA A 118 -1.91 -19.87 -35.09
N GLU A 119 -2.16 -20.38 -33.88
CA GLU A 119 -1.59 -21.65 -33.41
C GLU A 119 -2.10 -22.84 -34.25
N ARG A 120 -3.38 -22.84 -34.62
CA ARG A 120 -3.95 -23.89 -35.49
C ARG A 120 -3.36 -23.86 -36.90
N LYS A 121 -3.23 -22.68 -37.52
CA LYS A 121 -2.58 -22.53 -38.84
C LYS A 121 -1.12 -22.95 -38.81
N ALA A 122 -0.37 -22.55 -37.79
CA ALA A 122 1.02 -22.97 -37.63
C ALA A 122 1.16 -24.50 -37.46
N GLN A 123 0.20 -25.14 -36.78
CA GLN A 123 0.18 -26.61 -36.63
C GLN A 123 -0.21 -27.30 -37.95
N GLU A 124 -1.16 -26.76 -38.71
CA GLU A 124 -1.56 -27.27 -40.03
C GLU A 124 -0.43 -27.11 -41.06
N GLU A 125 0.30 -25.99 -41.07
CA GLU A 125 1.48 -25.80 -41.92
C GLU A 125 2.61 -26.78 -41.58
N ASN A 126 2.95 -26.92 -40.30
CA ASN A 126 3.96 -27.90 -39.87
C ASN A 126 3.55 -29.35 -40.20
N SER A 127 2.26 -29.69 -40.06
CA SER A 127 1.76 -31.02 -40.41
C SER A 127 1.75 -31.24 -41.92
N ALA A 128 1.48 -30.21 -42.72
CA ALA A 128 1.52 -30.28 -44.17
C ALA A 128 2.96 -30.42 -44.70
N GLU A 129 3.93 -29.71 -44.10
CA GLU A 129 5.36 -29.85 -44.44
C GLU A 129 5.92 -31.24 -44.09
N ASP A 130 5.49 -31.83 -42.96
CA ASP A 130 5.89 -33.19 -42.57
C ASP A 130 5.36 -34.24 -43.56
N ILE A 131 4.10 -34.12 -43.99
CA ILE A 131 3.50 -35.02 -45.00
C ILE A 131 4.16 -34.84 -46.37
N LEU A 132 4.46 -33.60 -46.78
CA LEU A 132 5.14 -33.32 -48.06
C LEU A 132 6.56 -33.91 -48.07
N SER A 133 7.28 -33.82 -46.95
CA SER A 133 8.62 -34.41 -46.80
C SER A 133 8.62 -35.95 -46.86
N GLN A 134 7.49 -36.60 -46.57
CA GLN A 134 7.31 -38.06 -46.68
C GLN A 134 6.92 -38.52 -48.10
N LEU A 135 6.55 -37.62 -49.01
CA LEU A 135 6.16 -37.96 -50.38
C LEU A 135 7.26 -37.76 -51.44
N ASP A 136 8.40 -37.16 -51.07
CA ASP A 136 9.60 -37.15 -51.92
C ASP A 136 10.31 -38.52 -51.85
N PHE A 137 9.87 -39.44 -52.73
CA PHE A 137 10.52 -40.71 -53.04
C PHE A 137 11.45 -40.58 -54.25
#